data_AF-A0A7C1ZN35-F1
#
_entry.id   AF-A0A7C1ZN35-F1
#
_cell.length_a   1.000
_cell.length_b   1.000
_cell.length_c   1.000
_cell.angle_alpha   90.00
_cell.angle_beta   90.00
_cell.angle_gamma   90.00
#
_symmetry.space_group_name_H-M   'P 1'
#
loop_
_entity.id
_entity.type
_entity.pdbx_description
1 polymer ?
#
loop_
_entity_poly.entity_id
_entity_poly.type
_entity_poly.pdbx_seq_one_letter_code
_entity_poly.pdbx_strand_id
1 'polypeptide(L)'
;MIPAEVLEIIQKMPKEFREYFFHFTKVLYKDMVEIARKSDFEALKKNITELSKIVKELAAAQSKTEKRVEELAVAQSKTEARLEELAIKTEKRLEELAVAQSKTEKRLEELAIAQSKTEKRVEELAVAQSKTEARLEELAIAQSKTEKRLEELAAAQSKTEKRLEELAVAQSKTEDSLNKLINEHVETRRRLESMSDAVGYNLENQAYKALPALLEKDLKIKVEGKLVRRYFPGTRKGRYIQVNIYGWGAQNGKRILILGECKTSLSKKEVDRFLKLTKYIVKLENISEEETLKIAVVHDILPPVVSYLESKGIKLYWSYDL
;
A
#
# COMPACT_ATOMS: atom_id res chain seq x y z
N MET A 1 107.43 54.51 -113.02
CA MET A 1 108.83 54.36 -113.46
C MET A 1 108.88 53.07 -114.26
N ILE A 2 109.23 53.10 -115.55
CA ILE A 2 109.20 51.90 -116.40
C ILE A 2 110.32 50.95 -115.95
N PRO A 3 110.07 49.65 -115.75
CA PRO A 3 111.09 48.70 -115.33
C PRO A 3 112.30 48.68 -116.28
N ALA A 4 113.50 48.52 -115.73
CA ALA A 4 114.76 48.57 -116.49
C ALA A 4 114.79 47.57 -117.65
N GLU A 5 114.25 46.37 -117.45
CA GLU A 5 114.14 45.31 -118.46
C GLU A 5 113.27 45.75 -119.66
N VAL A 6 112.18 46.48 -119.41
CA VAL A 6 111.31 47.01 -120.48
C VAL A 6 112.01 48.14 -121.24
N LEU A 7 112.79 48.97 -120.54
CA LEU A 7 113.62 50.01 -121.16
C LEU A 7 114.69 49.42 -122.08
N GLU A 8 115.31 48.32 -121.67
CA GLU A 8 116.33 47.61 -122.46
C GLU A 8 115.74 47.05 -123.76
N ILE A 9 114.51 46.52 -123.70
CA ILE A 9 113.78 46.04 -124.89
C ILE A 9 113.49 47.21 -125.85
N ILE A 10 113.03 48.36 -125.34
CA ILE A 10 112.77 49.55 -126.17
C ILE A 10 114.07 50.05 -126.83
N GLN A 11 115.21 50.00 -126.14
CA GLN A 11 116.49 50.45 -126.71
C GLN A 11 117.00 49.59 -127.87
N LYS A 12 116.64 48.29 -127.89
CA LYS A 12 116.99 47.37 -128.99
C LYS A 12 116.10 47.56 -130.23
N MET A 13 115.03 48.35 -130.14
CA MET A 13 114.14 48.62 -131.27
C MET A 13 114.75 49.64 -132.25
N PRO A 14 114.34 49.62 -133.53
CA PRO A 14 114.68 50.65 -134.51
C PRO A 14 114.30 52.04 -134.00
N LYS A 15 115.14 53.04 -134.29
CA LYS A 15 115.03 54.39 -133.69
C LYS A 15 113.65 55.03 -133.90
N GLU A 16 112.99 54.79 -135.04
CA GLU A 16 111.69 55.40 -135.35
C GLU A 16 110.58 54.97 -134.38
N PHE A 17 110.68 53.77 -133.78
CA PHE A 17 109.62 53.20 -132.94
C PHE A 17 109.85 53.38 -131.44
N ARG A 18 111.06 53.77 -131.01
CA ARG A 18 111.42 53.82 -129.58
C ARG A 18 110.53 54.78 -128.79
N GLU A 19 110.26 55.95 -129.33
CA GLU A 19 109.50 56.99 -128.62
C GLU A 19 108.02 56.60 -128.47
N TYR A 20 107.42 56.03 -129.51
CA TYR A 20 106.05 55.50 -129.47
C TYR A 20 105.90 54.38 -128.43
N PHE A 21 106.82 53.42 -128.42
CA PHE A 21 106.80 52.33 -127.43
C PHE A 21 107.13 52.82 -126.02
N PHE A 22 108.00 53.82 -125.86
CA PHE A 22 108.26 54.45 -124.57
C PHE A 22 107.00 55.12 -124.01
N HIS A 23 106.22 55.82 -124.85
CA HIS A 23 104.97 56.44 -124.41
C HIS A 23 103.90 55.39 -124.10
N PHE A 24 103.74 54.39 -124.97
CA PHE A 24 102.80 53.28 -124.77
C PHE A 24 103.07 52.50 -123.47
N THR A 25 104.33 52.16 -123.22
CA THR A 25 104.73 51.46 -121.98
C THR A 25 104.57 52.34 -120.75
N LYS A 26 104.80 53.65 -120.85
CA LYS A 26 104.53 54.59 -119.76
C LYS A 26 103.05 54.62 -119.38
N VAL A 27 102.15 54.65 -120.38
CA VAL A 27 100.70 54.63 -120.18
C VAL A 27 100.25 53.30 -119.58
N LEU A 28 100.63 52.16 -120.18
CA LEU A 28 100.29 50.83 -119.66
C LEU A 28 100.77 50.63 -118.21
N TYR A 29 101.97 51.09 -117.89
CA TYR A 29 102.50 50.94 -116.54
C TYR A 29 101.78 51.86 -115.54
N LYS A 30 101.37 53.06 -115.96
CA LYS A 30 100.54 53.95 -115.14
C LYS A 30 99.19 53.31 -114.84
N ASP A 31 98.53 52.75 -115.85
CA ASP A 31 97.24 52.08 -115.70
C ASP A 31 97.36 50.81 -114.83
N MET A 32 98.40 50.00 -115.01
CA MET A 32 98.66 48.85 -114.13
C MET A 32 98.89 49.25 -112.67
N VAL A 33 99.62 50.33 -112.41
CA VAL A 33 99.85 50.85 -111.05
C VAL A 33 98.57 51.43 -110.45
N GLU A 34 97.68 52.00 -111.28
CA GLU A 34 96.35 52.46 -110.83
C GLU A 34 95.38 51.30 -110.57
N ILE A 35 95.44 50.22 -111.35
CA ILE A 35 94.57 49.03 -111.21
C ILE A 35 94.98 48.15 -110.02
N ALA A 36 96.27 48.05 -109.70
CA ALA A 36 96.79 47.19 -108.65
C ALA A 36 97.65 47.98 -107.66
N ARG A 37 97.02 48.85 -106.86
CA ARG A 37 97.74 49.54 -105.78
C ARG A 37 98.02 48.56 -104.64
N LYS A 38 99.29 48.47 -104.22
CA LYS A 38 99.70 47.69 -103.05
C LYS A 38 98.93 48.08 -101.78
N SER A 39 98.50 49.35 -101.68
CA SER A 39 97.65 49.85 -100.60
C SER A 39 96.31 49.13 -100.50
N ASP A 40 95.70 48.77 -101.63
CA ASP A 40 94.37 48.16 -101.66
C ASP A 40 94.46 46.68 -101.28
N PHE A 41 95.57 46.01 -101.64
CA PHE A 41 95.87 44.66 -101.20
C PHE A 41 96.21 44.59 -99.70
N GLU A 42 96.96 45.58 -99.18
CA GLU A 42 97.22 45.67 -97.74
C GLU A 42 95.94 45.99 -96.96
N ALA A 43 95.07 46.87 -97.46
CA ALA A 43 93.76 47.14 -96.88
C ALA A 43 92.86 45.90 -96.91
N LEU A 44 92.84 45.16 -98.03
CA LEU A 44 92.11 43.90 -98.15
C LEU A 44 92.64 42.85 -97.17
N LYS A 45 93.97 42.69 -97.06
CA LYS A 45 94.60 41.77 -96.11
C LYS A 45 94.23 42.13 -94.67
N LYS A 46 94.25 43.42 -94.33
CA LYS A 46 93.82 43.91 -93.01
C LYS A 46 92.35 43.58 -92.75
N ASN A 47 91.46 43.88 -93.68
CA ASN A 47 90.03 43.56 -93.58
C ASN A 47 89.79 42.05 -93.45
N ILE A 48 90.52 41.21 -94.20
CA ILE A 48 90.45 39.74 -94.10
C ILE A 48 90.92 39.27 -92.71
N THR A 49 92.00 39.86 -92.16
CA THR A 49 92.46 39.51 -90.82
C THR A 49 91.49 39.94 -89.72
N GLU A 50 90.88 41.12 -89.85
CA GLU A 50 89.84 41.60 -88.93
C GLU A 50 88.58 40.74 -89.02
N LEU A 51 88.12 40.41 -90.24
CA LEU A 51 87.00 39.50 -90.47
C LEU A 51 87.27 38.11 -89.87
N SER A 52 88.48 37.57 -90.05
CA SER A 52 88.88 36.29 -89.46
C SER A 52 88.83 36.34 -87.92
N LYS A 53 89.24 37.46 -87.31
CA LYS A 53 89.14 37.66 -85.87
C LYS A 53 87.67 37.71 -85.41
N ILE A 54 86.82 38.46 -86.10
CA ILE A 54 85.37 38.55 -85.82
C ILE A 54 84.71 37.17 -85.95
N VAL A 55 85.04 36.39 -86.99
CA VAL A 55 84.50 35.04 -87.18
C VAL A 55 84.93 34.10 -86.04
N LYS A 56 86.17 34.20 -85.55
CA LYS A 56 86.63 33.44 -84.37
C LYS A 56 85.89 33.86 -83.10
N GLU A 57 85.69 35.16 -82.88
CA GLU A 57 84.93 35.68 -81.75
C GLU A 57 83.46 35.24 -81.80
N LEU A 58 82.85 35.26 -82.99
CA LEU A 58 81.48 34.79 -83.22
C LEU A 58 81.34 33.29 -82.97
N ALA A 59 82.29 32.47 -83.47
CA ALA A 59 82.31 31.03 -83.20
C ALA A 59 82.44 30.73 -81.70
N ALA A 60 83.26 31.49 -80.98
CA ALA A 60 83.38 31.37 -79.53
C ALA A 60 82.09 31.81 -78.80
N ALA A 61 81.43 32.88 -79.25
CA ALA A 61 80.15 33.33 -78.71
C ALA A 61 79.01 32.32 -79.00
N GLN A 62 79.01 31.71 -80.19
CA GLN A 62 78.08 30.64 -80.56
C GLN A 62 78.27 29.42 -79.67
N SER A 63 79.52 28.94 -79.49
CA SER A 63 79.80 27.81 -78.59
C SER A 63 79.37 28.07 -77.15
N LYS A 64 79.56 29.31 -76.64
CA LYS A 64 79.03 29.70 -75.32
C LYS A 64 77.50 29.71 -75.28
N THR A 65 76.85 30.12 -76.37
CA THR A 65 75.39 30.15 -76.46
C THR A 65 74.82 28.74 -76.51
N GLU A 66 75.41 27.84 -77.30
CA GLU A 66 75.05 26.41 -77.35
C GLU A 66 75.13 25.77 -75.96
N LYS A 67 76.24 25.98 -75.24
CA LYS A 67 76.37 25.50 -73.84
C LYS A 67 75.27 26.04 -72.92
N ARG A 68 74.93 27.32 -73.02
CA ARG A 68 73.85 27.92 -72.21
C ARG A 68 72.48 27.35 -72.58
N VAL A 69 72.24 27.06 -73.85
CA VAL A 69 71.00 26.43 -74.32
C VAL A 69 70.90 24.99 -73.80
N GLU A 70 72.00 24.23 -73.82
CA GLU A 70 72.06 22.89 -73.22
C GLU A 70 71.79 22.93 -71.71
N GLU A 71 72.44 23.85 -70.98
CA GLU A 71 72.21 24.05 -69.54
C GLU A 71 70.74 24.42 -69.24
N LEU A 72 70.13 25.29 -70.05
CA LEU A 72 68.73 25.67 -69.92
C LEU A 72 67.79 24.49 -70.22
N ALA A 73 68.08 23.68 -71.25
CA ALA A 73 67.29 22.49 -71.57
C ALA A 73 67.32 21.47 -70.41
N VAL A 74 68.49 21.26 -69.80
CA VAL A 74 68.62 20.41 -68.60
C VAL A 74 67.87 20.99 -67.41
N ALA A 75 67.94 22.31 -67.18
CA ALA A 75 67.22 22.98 -66.09
C ALA A 75 65.70 22.91 -66.30
N GLN A 76 65.23 23.06 -67.54
CA GLN A 76 63.82 22.92 -67.92
C GLN A 76 63.35 21.48 -67.67
N SER A 77 64.07 20.46 -68.15
CA SER A 77 63.73 19.05 -67.91
C SER A 77 63.65 18.70 -66.42
N LYS A 78 64.57 19.21 -65.60
CA LYS A 78 64.51 19.05 -64.13
C LYS A 78 63.30 19.75 -63.51
N THR A 79 62.87 20.87 -64.07
CA THR A 79 61.69 21.61 -63.58
C THR A 79 60.40 20.89 -63.94
N GLU A 80 60.30 20.38 -65.17
CA GLU A 80 59.18 19.55 -65.62
C GLU A 80 59.03 18.30 -64.76
N ALA A 81 60.12 17.57 -64.50
CA ALA A 81 60.09 16.40 -63.63
C ALA A 81 59.64 16.72 -62.19
N ARG A 82 60.06 17.87 -61.64
CA ARG A 82 59.60 18.32 -60.31
C ARG A 82 58.13 18.70 -60.29
N LEU A 83 57.63 19.32 -61.38
CA LEU A 83 56.22 19.67 -61.49
C LEU A 83 55.34 18.43 -61.59
N GLU A 84 55.78 17.40 -62.32
CA GLU A 84 55.09 16.12 -62.40
C GLU A 84 55.04 15.41 -61.05
N GLU A 85 56.17 15.36 -60.31
CA GLU A 85 56.20 14.80 -58.96
C GLU A 85 55.27 15.56 -58.00
N LEU A 86 55.27 16.90 -58.07
CA LEU A 86 54.37 17.73 -57.26
C LEU A 86 52.90 17.47 -57.61
N ALA A 87 52.56 17.36 -58.90
CA ALA A 87 51.21 17.07 -59.35
C ALA A 87 50.70 15.74 -58.78
N ILE A 88 51.48 14.67 -58.92
CA ILE A 88 51.16 13.35 -58.37
C ILE A 88 50.99 13.42 -56.84
N LYS A 89 51.88 14.13 -56.14
CA LYS A 89 51.80 14.28 -54.69
C LYS A 89 50.56 15.07 -54.25
N THR A 90 50.16 16.09 -55.01
CA THR A 90 48.94 16.86 -54.73
C THR A 90 47.69 16.05 -54.98
N GLU A 91 47.64 15.28 -56.07
CA GLU A 91 46.50 14.39 -56.39
C GLU A 91 46.29 13.36 -55.28
N LYS A 92 47.37 12.67 -54.86
CA LYS A 92 47.29 11.71 -53.75
C LYS A 92 46.82 12.34 -52.44
N ARG A 93 47.27 13.56 -52.13
CA ARG A 93 46.80 14.28 -50.93
C ARG A 93 45.33 14.66 -51.02
N LEU A 94 44.83 15.03 -52.21
CA LEU A 94 43.41 15.33 -52.42
C LEU A 94 42.55 14.07 -52.25
N GLU A 95 43.00 12.92 -52.75
CA GLU A 95 42.32 11.64 -52.54
C GLU A 95 42.27 11.26 -51.04
N GLU A 96 43.40 11.37 -50.34
CA GLU A 96 43.46 11.10 -48.89
C GLU A 96 42.52 12.02 -48.10
N LEU A 97 42.46 13.31 -48.47
CA LEU A 97 41.55 14.29 -47.86
C LEU A 97 40.08 13.97 -48.17
N ALA A 98 39.73 13.59 -49.40
CA ALA A 98 38.38 13.21 -49.77
C ALA A 98 37.90 11.98 -48.98
N VAL A 99 38.77 10.98 -48.80
CA VAL A 99 38.46 9.81 -47.97
C VAL A 99 38.31 10.20 -46.49
N ALA A 100 39.17 11.07 -45.97
CA ALA A 100 39.07 11.55 -44.59
C ALA A 100 37.77 12.36 -44.36
N GLN A 101 37.38 13.19 -45.32
CA GLN A 101 36.14 13.95 -45.29
C GLN A 101 34.93 13.00 -45.29
N SER A 102 34.88 12.02 -46.21
CA SER A 102 33.78 11.04 -46.26
C SER A 102 33.65 10.24 -44.95
N LYS A 103 34.77 9.86 -44.32
CA LYS A 103 34.74 9.20 -43.00
C LYS A 103 34.21 10.12 -41.89
N THR A 104 34.53 11.41 -41.97
CA THR A 104 34.06 12.41 -41.00
C THR A 104 32.56 12.65 -41.15
N GLU A 105 32.05 12.75 -42.38
CA GLU A 105 30.62 12.88 -42.67
C GLU A 105 29.83 11.68 -42.12
N LYS A 106 30.29 10.45 -42.35
CA LYS A 106 29.65 9.24 -41.79
C LYS A 106 29.61 9.25 -40.26
N ARG A 107 30.70 9.66 -39.61
CA ARG A 107 30.75 9.76 -38.13
C ARG A 107 29.79 10.82 -37.60
N LEU A 108 29.66 11.95 -38.30
CA LEU A 108 28.70 13.00 -37.93
C LEU A 108 27.26 12.52 -38.06
N GLU A 109 26.94 11.75 -39.10
CA GLU A 109 25.61 11.15 -39.27
C GLU A 109 25.29 10.15 -38.16
N GLU A 110 26.24 9.26 -37.83
CA GLU A 110 26.10 8.32 -36.70
C GLU A 110 25.90 9.04 -35.36
N LEU A 111 26.64 10.13 -35.12
CA LEU A 111 26.49 10.95 -33.92
C LEU A 111 25.13 11.65 -33.88
N ALA A 112 24.64 12.18 -34.99
CA ALA A 112 23.32 12.81 -35.05
C ALA A 112 22.20 11.80 -34.74
N ILE A 113 22.31 10.58 -35.25
CA ILE A 113 21.35 9.49 -34.94
C ILE A 113 21.43 9.11 -33.45
N ALA A 114 22.64 8.98 -32.90
CA ALA A 114 22.83 8.66 -31.48
C ALA A 114 22.29 9.77 -30.56
N GLN A 115 22.48 11.03 -30.94
CA GLN A 115 21.92 12.18 -30.23
C GLN A 115 20.38 12.15 -30.27
N SER A 116 19.77 11.96 -31.43
CA SER A 116 18.30 11.88 -31.56
C SER A 116 17.71 10.74 -30.72
N LYS A 117 18.39 9.57 -30.67
CA LYS A 117 17.98 8.46 -29.78
C LYS A 117 18.10 8.82 -28.30
N THR A 118 19.12 9.59 -27.93
CA THR A 118 19.34 10.03 -26.55
C THR A 118 18.26 11.03 -26.14
N GLU A 119 17.93 12.00 -27.00
CA GLU A 119 16.85 12.96 -26.77
C GLU A 119 15.51 12.26 -26.53
N LYS A 120 15.14 11.29 -27.38
CA LYS A 120 13.91 10.48 -27.18
C LYS A 120 13.90 9.75 -25.84
N ARG A 121 15.02 9.13 -25.44
CA ARG A 121 15.12 8.44 -24.15
C ARG A 121 14.97 9.40 -22.97
N VAL A 122 15.50 10.62 -23.08
CA VAL A 122 15.36 11.65 -22.05
C VAL A 122 13.91 12.10 -21.94
N GLU A 123 13.20 12.29 -23.06
CA GLU A 123 11.77 12.60 -23.06
C GLU A 123 10.93 11.50 -22.42
N GLU A 124 11.19 10.23 -22.76
CA GLU A 124 10.52 9.08 -22.15
C GLU A 124 10.75 9.00 -20.63
N LEU A 125 11.99 9.27 -20.18
CA LEU A 125 12.33 9.33 -18.76
C LEU A 125 11.62 10.48 -18.05
N ALA A 126 11.52 11.66 -18.66
CA ALA A 126 10.79 12.80 -18.10
C ALA A 126 9.30 12.47 -17.91
N VAL A 127 8.68 11.81 -18.89
CA VAL A 127 7.28 11.35 -18.78
C VAL A 127 7.13 10.29 -17.69
N ALA A 128 8.05 9.33 -17.60
CA ALA A 128 8.04 8.30 -16.56
C ALA A 128 8.22 8.90 -15.15
N GLN A 129 9.08 9.91 -15.02
CA GLN A 129 9.27 10.65 -13.78
C GLN A 129 7.99 11.40 -13.38
N SER A 130 7.36 12.14 -14.29
CA SER A 130 6.11 12.86 -14.02
C SER A 130 4.98 11.92 -13.58
N LYS A 131 4.86 10.73 -14.19
CA LYS A 131 3.91 9.69 -13.75
C LYS A 131 4.23 9.15 -12.36
N THR A 132 5.50 9.01 -12.01
CA THR A 132 5.93 8.59 -10.67
C THR A 132 5.58 9.64 -9.62
N GLU A 133 5.83 10.92 -9.92
CA GLU A 133 5.48 12.04 -9.05
C GLU A 133 3.97 12.11 -8.78
N ALA A 134 3.15 12.00 -9.83
CA ALA A 134 1.69 11.97 -9.67
C ALA A 134 1.20 10.80 -8.79
N ARG A 135 1.78 9.61 -8.96
CA ARG A 135 1.45 8.44 -8.13
C ARG A 135 1.84 8.63 -6.67
N LEU A 136 2.97 9.28 -6.40
CA LEU A 136 3.41 9.58 -5.04
C LEU A 136 2.47 10.59 -4.36
N GLU A 137 1.98 11.58 -5.09
CA GLU A 137 1.00 12.54 -4.58
C GLU A 137 -0.34 11.86 -4.23
N GLU A 138 -0.84 10.97 -5.10
CA GLU A 138 -2.04 10.16 -4.81
C GLU A 138 -1.85 9.28 -3.56
N LEU A 139 -0.67 8.67 -3.41
CA LEU A 139 -0.31 7.86 -2.24
C LEU A 139 -0.29 8.69 -0.96
N ALA A 140 0.28 9.90 -1.00
CA ALA A 140 0.31 10.81 0.15
C ALA A 140 -1.12 11.22 0.57
N ILE A 141 -2.00 11.51 -0.39
CA ILE A 141 -3.41 11.81 -0.11
C ILE A 141 -4.12 10.60 0.51
N ALA A 142 -3.90 9.39 -0.03
CA ALA A 142 -4.50 8.17 0.50
C ALA A 142 -4.00 7.85 1.92
N GLN A 143 -2.72 8.07 2.20
CA GLN A 143 -2.14 7.93 3.54
C GLN A 143 -2.78 8.92 4.51
N SER A 144 -2.89 10.21 4.16
CA SER A 144 -3.51 11.22 5.02
C SER A 144 -4.98 10.91 5.33
N LYS A 145 -5.74 10.40 4.35
CA LYS A 145 -7.12 9.92 4.58
C LYS A 145 -7.18 8.73 5.54
N THR A 146 -6.19 7.84 5.46
CA THR A 146 -6.11 6.65 6.32
C THR A 146 -5.76 7.04 7.75
N GLU A 147 -4.82 7.97 7.94
CA GLU A 147 -4.48 8.54 9.26
C GLU A 147 -5.70 9.19 9.92
N LYS A 148 -6.45 10.03 9.19
CA LYS A 148 -7.70 10.63 9.72
C LYS A 148 -8.74 9.58 10.16
N ARG A 149 -8.93 8.52 9.37
CA ARG A 149 -9.86 7.43 9.73
C ARG A 149 -9.41 6.68 10.98
N LEU A 150 -8.11 6.50 11.17
CA LEU A 150 -7.56 5.86 12.38
C LEU A 150 -7.77 6.74 13.61
N GLU A 151 -7.59 8.05 13.50
CA GLU A 151 -7.89 9.01 14.58
C GLU A 151 -9.38 8.97 14.96
N GLU A 152 -10.29 8.98 13.98
CA GLU A 152 -11.73 8.86 14.22
C GLU A 152 -12.10 7.54 14.90
N LEU A 153 -11.50 6.42 14.47
CA LEU A 153 -11.73 5.12 15.06
C LEU A 153 -11.22 5.05 16.51
N ALA A 154 -10.04 5.60 16.80
CA ALA A 154 -9.49 5.68 18.15
C ALA A 154 -10.39 6.51 19.08
N ALA A 155 -10.92 7.64 18.59
CA ALA A 155 -11.87 8.46 19.33
C ALA A 155 -13.19 7.71 19.60
N ALA A 156 -13.71 6.99 18.60
CA ALA A 156 -14.92 6.17 18.75
C ALA A 156 -14.73 5.01 19.74
N GLN A 157 -13.56 4.36 19.72
CA GLN A 157 -13.19 3.32 20.68
C GLN A 157 -13.15 3.88 22.10
N SER A 158 -12.45 5.00 22.33
CA SER A 158 -12.38 5.64 23.65
C SER A 158 -13.77 6.01 24.20
N LYS A 159 -14.67 6.49 23.33
CA LYS A 159 -16.07 6.77 23.72
C LYS A 159 -16.84 5.50 24.07
N THR A 160 -16.56 4.39 23.39
CA THR A 160 -17.19 3.09 23.64
C THR A 160 -16.71 2.50 24.97
N GLU A 161 -15.41 2.60 25.26
CA GLU A 161 -14.81 2.17 26.54
C GLU A 161 -15.46 2.92 27.72
N LYS A 162 -15.58 4.26 27.63
CA LYS A 162 -16.28 5.05 28.67
C LYS A 162 -17.73 4.62 28.88
N ARG A 163 -18.47 4.35 27.81
CA ARG A 163 -19.86 3.87 27.91
C ARG A 163 -19.95 2.49 28.55
N LEU A 164 -18.99 1.61 28.29
CA LEU A 164 -18.93 0.29 28.92
C LEU A 164 -18.64 0.40 30.42
N GLU A 165 -17.73 1.30 30.84
CA GLU A 165 -17.48 1.58 32.26
C GLU A 165 -18.75 2.11 32.95
N GLU A 166 -19.45 3.07 32.34
CA GLU A 166 -20.72 3.61 32.87
C GLU A 166 -21.80 2.52 33.00
N LEU A 167 -21.92 1.63 32.00
CA LEU A 167 -22.85 0.50 32.04
C LEU A 167 -22.49 -0.50 33.13
N ALA A 168 -21.20 -0.82 33.33
CA ALA A 168 -20.76 -1.71 34.39
C ALA A 168 -21.11 -1.15 35.77
N VAL A 169 -20.93 0.16 35.99
CA VAL A 169 -21.33 0.83 37.23
C VAL A 169 -22.85 0.81 37.41
N ALA A 170 -23.62 1.06 36.36
CA ALA A 170 -25.08 1.01 36.41
C ALA A 170 -25.60 -0.40 36.72
N GLN A 171 -24.98 -1.44 36.13
CA GLN A 171 -25.31 -2.84 36.42
C GLN A 171 -25.02 -3.17 37.88
N SER A 172 -23.85 -2.81 38.40
CA SER A 172 -23.49 -3.04 39.81
C SER A 172 -24.50 -2.39 40.77
N LYS A 173 -24.92 -1.14 40.52
CA LYS A 173 -25.97 -0.46 41.31
C LYS A 173 -27.32 -1.17 41.22
N THR A 174 -27.64 -1.73 40.07
CA THR A 174 -28.88 -2.49 39.85
C THR A 174 -28.85 -3.80 40.63
N GLU A 175 -27.73 -4.53 40.59
CA GLU A 175 -27.52 -5.76 41.37
C GLU A 175 -27.63 -5.50 42.88
N ASP A 176 -27.02 -4.42 43.37
CA ASP A 176 -27.14 -4.01 44.78
C ASP A 176 -28.59 -3.71 45.18
N SER A 177 -29.32 -3.00 44.31
CA SER A 177 -30.72 -2.65 44.55
C SER A 177 -31.61 -3.90 44.54
N LEU A 178 -31.34 -4.84 43.62
CA LEU A 178 -32.04 -6.11 43.54
C LEU A 178 -31.80 -6.96 44.80
N ASN A 179 -30.56 -7.01 45.29
CA ASN A 179 -30.22 -7.73 46.52
C ASN A 179 -30.95 -7.15 47.75
N LYS A 180 -31.06 -5.82 47.85
CA LYS A 180 -31.87 -5.17 48.89
C LYS A 180 -33.34 -5.56 48.80
N LEU A 181 -33.91 -5.51 47.60
CA LEU A 181 -35.31 -5.89 47.36
C LEU A 181 -35.58 -7.36 47.71
N ILE A 182 -34.65 -8.26 47.37
CA ILE A 182 -34.75 -9.68 47.73
C ILE A 182 -34.79 -9.85 49.26
N ASN A 183 -33.93 -9.14 49.99
CA ASN A 183 -33.91 -9.20 51.45
C ASN A 183 -35.20 -8.65 52.08
N GLU A 184 -35.70 -7.52 51.61
CA GLU A 184 -36.99 -6.96 52.04
C GLU A 184 -38.16 -7.90 51.74
N HIS A 185 -38.12 -8.59 50.60
CA HIS A 185 -39.15 -9.58 50.25
C HIS A 185 -39.13 -10.81 51.18
N VAL A 186 -37.95 -11.27 51.59
CA VAL A 186 -37.81 -12.34 52.60
C VAL A 186 -38.40 -11.89 53.95
N GLU A 187 -38.13 -10.65 54.38
CA GLU A 187 -38.70 -10.12 55.61
C GLU A 187 -40.23 -10.01 55.54
N THR A 188 -40.75 -9.51 54.41
CA THR A 188 -42.19 -9.42 54.16
C THR A 188 -42.84 -10.79 54.26
N ARG A 189 -42.22 -11.83 53.68
CA ARG A 189 -42.72 -13.21 53.76
C ARG A 189 -42.77 -13.73 55.19
N ARG A 190 -41.72 -13.49 56.00
CA ARG A 190 -41.71 -13.86 57.43
C ARG A 190 -42.81 -13.16 58.22
N ARG A 191 -43.04 -11.87 57.96
CA ARG A 191 -44.12 -11.10 58.60
C ARG A 191 -45.49 -11.70 58.23
N LEU A 192 -45.72 -12.02 56.96
CA LEU A 192 -46.97 -12.67 56.51
C LEU A 192 -47.19 -14.05 57.14
N GLU A 193 -46.13 -14.86 57.30
CA GLU A 193 -46.20 -16.14 58.01
C GLU A 193 -46.62 -15.92 59.47
N SER A 194 -45.96 -15.01 60.19
CA SER A 194 -46.30 -14.70 61.59
C SER A 194 -47.74 -14.19 61.77
N MET A 195 -48.25 -13.40 60.81
CA MET A 195 -49.63 -12.94 60.80
C MET A 195 -50.60 -14.09 60.56
N SER A 196 -50.27 -15.01 59.64
CA SER A 196 -51.07 -16.20 59.36
C SER A 196 -51.18 -17.10 60.59
N ASP A 197 -50.08 -17.27 61.34
CA ASP A 197 -50.06 -18.01 62.60
C ASP A 197 -50.93 -17.35 63.67
N ALA A 198 -50.85 -16.01 63.81
CA ALA A 198 -51.64 -15.26 64.78
C ALA A 198 -53.16 -15.40 64.53
N VAL A 199 -53.59 -15.35 63.26
CA VAL A 199 -54.99 -15.59 62.88
C VAL A 199 -55.40 -17.02 63.21
N GLY A 200 -54.55 -18.02 62.93
CA GLY A 200 -54.79 -19.42 63.28
C GLY A 200 -54.97 -19.64 64.79
N TYR A 201 -54.09 -19.06 65.62
CA TYR A 201 -54.18 -19.17 67.08
C TYR A 201 -55.43 -18.48 67.63
N ASN A 202 -55.85 -17.35 67.05
CA ASN A 202 -57.08 -16.68 67.48
C ASN A 202 -58.31 -17.58 67.25
N LEU A 203 -58.41 -18.18 66.06
CA LEU A 203 -59.50 -19.09 65.71
C LEU A 203 -59.54 -20.33 66.63
N GLU A 204 -58.39 -20.92 66.94
CA GLU A 204 -58.30 -22.03 67.90
C GLU A 204 -58.75 -21.62 69.30
N ASN A 205 -58.31 -20.45 69.78
CA ASN A 205 -58.69 -19.96 71.09
C ASN A 205 -60.19 -19.68 71.21
N GLN A 206 -60.83 -19.18 70.14
CA GLN A 206 -62.29 -19.04 70.08
C GLN A 206 -62.98 -20.40 70.08
N ALA A 207 -62.46 -21.36 69.31
CA ALA A 207 -63.00 -22.70 69.24
C ALA A 207 -63.01 -23.40 70.61
N TYR A 208 -61.92 -23.31 71.39
CA TYR A 208 -61.88 -23.92 72.73
C TYR A 208 -62.93 -23.36 73.69
N LYS A 209 -63.32 -22.09 73.54
CA LYS A 209 -64.32 -21.44 74.40
C LYS A 209 -65.74 -21.84 74.02
N ALA A 210 -66.03 -21.90 72.72
CA ALA A 210 -67.39 -22.05 72.22
C ALA A 210 -67.83 -23.50 72.02
N LEU A 211 -66.91 -24.36 71.55
CA LEU A 211 -67.23 -25.74 71.19
C LEU A 211 -67.89 -26.54 72.31
N PRO A 212 -67.52 -26.44 73.59
CA PRO A 212 -68.22 -27.18 74.65
C PRO A 212 -69.74 -26.93 74.68
N ALA A 213 -70.16 -25.66 74.54
CA ALA A 213 -71.58 -25.30 74.53
C ALA A 213 -72.26 -25.72 73.22
N LEU A 214 -71.58 -25.56 72.08
CA LEU A 214 -72.11 -25.93 70.77
C LEU A 214 -72.29 -27.45 70.64
N LEU A 215 -71.33 -28.24 71.12
CA LEU A 215 -71.39 -29.71 71.10
C LEU A 215 -72.50 -30.26 72.00
N GLU A 216 -72.72 -29.64 73.16
CA GLU A 216 -73.82 -29.99 74.04
C GLU A 216 -75.18 -29.62 73.43
N LYS A 217 -75.28 -28.45 72.79
CA LYS A 217 -76.49 -27.99 72.11
C LYS A 217 -76.86 -28.91 70.94
N ASP A 218 -75.94 -29.10 70.00
CA ASP A 218 -76.19 -29.69 68.69
C ASP A 218 -76.16 -31.22 68.70
N LEU A 219 -75.26 -31.81 69.49
CA LEU A 219 -75.00 -33.25 69.48
C LEU A 219 -75.28 -33.92 70.83
N LYS A 220 -75.67 -33.15 71.87
CA LYS A 220 -75.85 -33.66 73.24
C LYS A 220 -74.57 -34.30 73.81
N ILE A 221 -73.41 -33.80 73.36
CA ILE A 221 -72.10 -34.25 73.84
C ILE A 221 -71.62 -33.26 74.90
N LYS A 222 -71.50 -33.71 76.14
CA LYS A 222 -70.95 -32.89 77.22
C LYS A 222 -69.44 -33.06 77.29
N VAL A 223 -68.69 -32.01 76.99
CA VAL A 223 -67.21 -32.08 77.03
C VAL A 223 -66.72 -32.35 78.46
N GLU A 224 -65.84 -33.34 78.58
CA GLU A 224 -65.13 -33.67 79.81
C GLU A 224 -63.85 -32.83 79.93
N GLY A 225 -63.79 -31.95 80.92
CA GLY A 225 -62.62 -31.10 81.15
C GLY A 225 -62.50 -29.97 80.12
N LYS A 226 -61.34 -29.86 79.47
CA LYS A 226 -61.04 -28.80 78.49
C LYS A 226 -60.57 -29.40 77.17
N LEU A 227 -61.02 -28.81 76.07
CA LEU A 227 -60.43 -29.04 74.75
C LEU A 227 -59.07 -28.34 74.70
N VAL A 228 -58.05 -29.04 74.21
CA VAL A 228 -56.67 -28.54 74.18
C VAL A 228 -55.98 -28.88 72.87
N ARG A 229 -54.97 -28.10 72.50
CA ARG A 229 -53.98 -28.49 71.50
C ARG A 229 -53.10 -29.60 72.08
N ARG A 230 -52.93 -30.71 71.35
CA ARG A 230 -52.11 -31.83 71.82
C ARG A 230 -51.13 -32.32 70.76
N TYR A 231 -49.90 -32.63 71.20
CA TYR A 231 -48.88 -33.28 70.37
C TYR A 231 -48.86 -34.78 70.63
N PHE A 232 -48.76 -35.53 69.55
CA PHE A 232 -48.63 -36.99 69.54
C PHE A 232 -47.31 -37.39 68.87
N PRO A 233 -46.70 -38.51 69.26
CA PRO A 233 -45.56 -39.06 68.51
C PRO A 233 -46.01 -39.36 67.07
N GLY A 234 -45.21 -39.00 66.09
CA GLY A 234 -45.48 -39.33 64.69
C GLY A 234 -44.96 -40.72 64.30
N THR A 235 -45.21 -41.11 63.05
CA THR A 235 -44.79 -42.41 62.50
C THR A 235 -43.27 -42.57 62.33
N ARG A 236 -42.49 -41.48 62.45
CA ARG A 236 -41.01 -41.49 62.39
C ARG A 236 -40.45 -40.98 63.71
N LYS A 237 -39.40 -41.64 64.21
CA LYS A 237 -38.71 -41.28 65.46
C LYS A 237 -38.30 -39.80 65.44
N GLY A 238 -38.68 -39.05 66.47
CA GLY A 238 -38.36 -37.63 66.64
C GLY A 238 -39.31 -36.64 65.93
N ARG A 239 -40.37 -37.11 65.27
CA ARG A 239 -41.43 -36.24 64.74
C ARG A 239 -42.64 -36.25 65.65
N TYR A 240 -43.29 -35.09 65.78
CA TYR A 240 -44.56 -34.94 66.50
C TYR A 240 -45.64 -34.50 65.52
N ILE A 241 -46.86 -34.96 65.76
CA ILE A 241 -48.06 -34.56 65.02
C ILE A 241 -48.91 -33.74 65.98
N GLN A 242 -49.38 -32.59 65.52
CA GLN A 242 -50.21 -31.69 66.30
C GLN A 242 -51.67 -31.87 65.92
N VAL A 243 -52.54 -31.93 66.92
CA VAL A 243 -54.00 -31.85 66.76
C VAL A 243 -54.46 -30.51 67.32
N ASN A 244 -55.18 -29.70 66.55
CA ASN A 244 -55.62 -28.37 67.02
C ASN A 244 -56.63 -28.51 68.15
N ILE A 245 -57.62 -29.38 68.03
CA ILE A 245 -58.61 -29.64 69.08
C ILE A 245 -58.54 -31.10 69.49
N TYR A 246 -58.23 -31.35 70.75
CA TYR A 246 -58.23 -32.67 71.36
C TYR A 246 -58.95 -32.62 72.71
N GLY A 247 -59.84 -33.57 72.96
CA GLY A 247 -60.43 -33.77 74.28
C GLY A 247 -61.43 -34.92 74.29
N TRP A 248 -62.14 -35.05 75.40
CA TRP A 248 -63.11 -36.13 75.62
C TRP A 248 -64.48 -35.53 75.87
N GLY A 249 -65.54 -36.27 75.55
CA GLY A 249 -66.91 -35.91 75.88
C GLY A 249 -67.75 -37.14 76.23
N ALA A 250 -68.84 -36.91 76.95
CA ALA A 250 -69.81 -37.96 77.28
C ALA A 250 -71.06 -37.80 76.41
N GLN A 251 -71.50 -38.90 75.80
CA GLN A 251 -72.73 -38.97 75.01
C GLN A 251 -73.44 -40.29 75.29
N ASN A 252 -74.69 -40.24 75.78
CA ASN A 252 -75.52 -41.43 76.05
C ASN A 252 -74.81 -42.51 76.91
N GLY A 253 -74.03 -42.09 77.91
CA GLY A 253 -73.28 -43.00 78.80
C GLY A 253 -71.98 -43.56 78.22
N LYS A 254 -71.62 -43.23 76.97
CA LYS A 254 -70.34 -43.57 76.34
C LYS A 254 -69.40 -42.37 76.31
N ARG A 255 -68.10 -42.67 76.39
CA ARG A 255 -67.04 -41.68 76.26
C ARG A 255 -66.62 -41.57 74.79
N ILE A 256 -66.61 -40.34 74.27
CA ILE A 256 -66.32 -40.03 72.87
C ILE A 256 -65.04 -39.20 72.79
N LEU A 257 -64.13 -39.58 71.91
CA LEU A 257 -62.93 -38.80 71.60
C LEU A 257 -63.30 -37.65 70.64
N ILE A 258 -62.94 -36.42 71.00
CA ILE A 258 -63.17 -35.24 70.18
C ILE A 258 -61.84 -34.84 69.54
N LEU A 259 -61.77 -34.90 68.22
CA LEU A 259 -60.63 -34.45 67.43
C LEU A 259 -61.09 -33.36 66.46
N GLY A 260 -60.36 -32.25 66.38
CA GLY A 260 -60.69 -31.18 65.45
C GLY A 260 -59.49 -30.46 64.84
N GLU A 261 -59.74 -29.91 63.66
CA GLU A 261 -58.83 -29.04 62.91
C GLU A 261 -59.40 -27.62 62.89
N CYS A 262 -58.57 -26.63 63.19
CA CYS A 262 -58.92 -25.21 63.08
C CYS A 262 -58.13 -24.58 61.95
N LYS A 263 -58.82 -24.02 60.96
CA LYS A 263 -58.15 -23.34 59.86
C LYS A 263 -59.04 -22.26 59.26
N THR A 264 -58.47 -21.12 58.89
CA THR A 264 -59.23 -20.03 58.23
C THR A 264 -60.01 -20.52 57.02
N SER A 265 -59.40 -21.37 56.20
CA SER A 265 -60.08 -22.13 55.15
C SER A 265 -59.47 -23.52 54.95
N LEU A 266 -60.27 -24.49 54.53
CA LEU A 266 -59.84 -25.87 54.28
C LEU A 266 -59.96 -26.24 52.80
N SER A 267 -58.92 -26.89 52.29
CA SER A 267 -58.93 -27.58 51.00
C SER A 267 -59.29 -29.08 51.15
N LYS A 268 -59.74 -29.73 50.07
CA LYS A 268 -59.98 -31.20 50.08
C LYS A 268 -58.76 -32.00 50.54
N LYS A 269 -57.56 -31.58 50.12
CA LYS A 269 -56.29 -32.21 50.54
C LYS A 269 -56.05 -32.07 52.04
N GLU A 270 -56.47 -30.97 52.65
CA GLU A 270 -56.37 -30.78 54.10
C GLU A 270 -57.37 -31.63 54.87
N VAL A 271 -58.60 -31.74 54.36
CA VAL A 271 -59.59 -32.69 54.90
C VAL A 271 -59.03 -34.11 54.87
N ASP A 272 -58.41 -34.55 53.77
CA ASP A 272 -57.79 -35.88 53.68
C ASP A 272 -56.62 -36.06 54.65
N ARG A 273 -55.82 -35.01 54.86
CA ARG A 273 -54.73 -35.02 55.85
C ARG A 273 -55.27 -35.14 57.27
N PHE A 274 -56.30 -34.37 57.60
CA PHE A 274 -56.97 -34.42 58.89
C PHE A 274 -57.55 -35.81 59.15
N LEU A 275 -58.23 -36.44 58.18
CA LEU A 275 -58.75 -37.80 58.32
C LEU A 275 -57.65 -38.85 58.57
N LYS A 276 -56.50 -38.74 57.88
CA LYS A 276 -55.35 -39.63 58.13
C LYS A 276 -54.80 -39.45 59.54
N LEU A 277 -54.72 -38.19 59.99
CA LEU A 277 -54.32 -37.84 61.35
C LEU A 277 -55.30 -38.41 62.37
N THR A 278 -56.62 -38.23 62.19
CA THR A 278 -57.62 -38.77 63.13
C THR A 278 -57.51 -40.29 63.25
N LYS A 279 -57.36 -41.01 62.12
CA LYS A 279 -57.18 -42.47 62.13
C LYS A 279 -55.95 -42.91 62.90
N TYR A 280 -54.87 -42.13 62.81
CA TYR A 280 -53.65 -42.41 63.53
C TYR A 280 -53.82 -42.17 65.04
N ILE A 281 -54.47 -41.07 65.45
CA ILE A 281 -54.72 -40.77 66.87
C ILE A 281 -55.68 -41.79 67.49
N VAL A 282 -56.74 -42.18 66.78
CA VAL A 282 -57.70 -43.20 67.23
C VAL A 282 -56.99 -44.53 67.54
N LYS A 283 -56.04 -44.95 66.69
CA LYS A 283 -55.21 -46.14 66.94
C LYS A 283 -54.31 -46.00 68.16
N LEU A 284 -53.75 -44.81 68.40
CA LEU A 284 -52.89 -44.55 69.55
C LEU A 284 -53.66 -44.55 70.88
N GLU A 285 -54.86 -43.98 70.88
CA GLU A 285 -55.75 -43.92 72.06
C GLU A 285 -56.55 -45.22 72.26
N ASN A 286 -56.39 -46.21 71.36
CA ASN A 286 -57.03 -47.52 71.40
C ASN A 286 -58.57 -47.46 71.53
N ILE A 287 -59.20 -46.58 70.75
CA ILE A 287 -60.66 -46.39 70.70
C ILE A 287 -61.23 -46.75 69.32
N SER A 288 -62.54 -46.97 69.22
CA SER A 288 -63.21 -47.16 67.94
C SER A 288 -63.34 -45.85 67.15
N GLU A 289 -63.25 -45.91 65.82
CA GLU A 289 -63.52 -44.75 64.96
C GLU A 289 -64.98 -44.24 65.10
N GLU A 290 -65.90 -45.11 65.51
CA GLU A 290 -67.31 -44.79 65.78
C GLU A 290 -67.50 -43.98 67.08
N GLU A 291 -66.55 -44.12 68.01
CA GLU A 291 -66.52 -43.38 69.28
C GLU A 291 -65.62 -42.13 69.16
N THR A 292 -65.45 -41.62 67.94
CA THR A 292 -64.64 -40.44 67.64
C THR A 292 -65.44 -39.39 66.87
N LEU A 293 -65.71 -38.26 67.52
CA LEU A 293 -66.24 -37.07 66.87
C LEU A 293 -65.10 -36.31 66.17
N LYS A 294 -65.29 -36.03 64.88
CA LYS A 294 -64.36 -35.26 64.05
C LYS A 294 -64.96 -33.90 63.79
N ILE A 295 -64.23 -32.84 64.09
CA ILE A 295 -64.69 -31.45 63.98
C ILE A 295 -63.78 -30.68 63.03
N ALA A 296 -64.36 -29.79 62.24
CA ALA A 296 -63.62 -28.75 61.55
C ALA A 296 -64.18 -27.39 61.95
N VAL A 297 -63.29 -26.47 62.32
CA VAL A 297 -63.64 -25.08 62.62
C VAL A 297 -63.01 -24.19 61.57
N VAL A 298 -63.83 -23.47 60.81
CA VAL A 298 -63.36 -22.63 59.69
C VAL A 298 -63.98 -21.25 59.66
N HIS A 299 -63.29 -20.29 59.06
CA HIS A 299 -63.86 -18.96 58.78
C HIS A 299 -64.62 -18.95 57.45
N ASP A 300 -64.00 -19.51 56.41
CA ASP A 300 -64.56 -19.59 55.07
C ASP A 300 -64.17 -20.92 54.38
N ILE A 301 -65.05 -21.50 53.58
CA ILE A 301 -64.78 -22.74 52.86
C ILE A 301 -65.69 -22.87 51.63
N LEU A 302 -65.11 -23.31 50.51
CA LEU A 302 -65.86 -23.47 49.26
C LEU A 302 -66.93 -24.57 49.37
N PRO A 303 -68.13 -24.40 48.79
CA PRO A 303 -69.23 -25.38 48.89
C PRO A 303 -68.86 -26.83 48.51
N PRO A 304 -68.06 -27.10 47.45
CA PRO A 304 -67.66 -28.47 47.12
C PRO A 304 -66.77 -29.15 48.18
N VAL A 305 -66.13 -28.37 49.06
CA VAL A 305 -65.34 -28.90 50.17
C VAL A 305 -66.22 -29.14 51.39
N VAL A 306 -67.23 -28.30 51.64
CA VAL A 306 -68.26 -28.54 52.66
C VAL A 306 -68.93 -29.90 52.42
N SER A 307 -69.46 -30.14 51.22
CA SER A 307 -70.09 -31.41 50.88
C SER A 307 -69.13 -32.60 51.03
N TYR A 308 -67.84 -32.40 50.71
CA TYR A 308 -66.83 -33.43 50.88
C TYR A 308 -66.57 -33.73 52.36
N LEU A 309 -66.41 -32.71 53.19
CA LEU A 309 -66.14 -32.81 54.63
C LEU A 309 -67.30 -33.51 55.35
N GLU A 310 -68.54 -33.12 55.03
CA GLU A 310 -69.76 -33.74 55.55
C GLU A 310 -69.88 -35.21 55.10
N SER A 311 -69.57 -35.52 53.84
CA SER A 311 -69.57 -36.91 53.34
C SER A 311 -68.58 -37.83 54.08
N LYS A 312 -67.59 -37.25 54.78
CA LYS A 312 -66.60 -37.97 55.59
C LYS A 312 -66.95 -37.99 57.08
N GLY A 313 -68.14 -37.52 57.46
CA GLY A 313 -68.62 -37.54 58.84
C GLY A 313 -67.89 -36.55 59.75
N ILE A 314 -67.34 -35.47 59.19
CA ILE A 314 -66.75 -34.38 59.98
C ILE A 314 -67.84 -33.33 60.20
N LYS A 315 -68.02 -32.90 61.46
CA LYS A 315 -68.93 -31.82 61.82
C LYS A 315 -68.27 -30.47 61.60
N LEU A 316 -68.90 -29.61 60.81
CA LEU A 316 -68.42 -28.25 60.54
C LEU A 316 -68.98 -27.26 61.56
N TYR A 317 -68.12 -26.39 62.09
CA TYR A 317 -68.48 -25.20 62.87
C TYR A 317 -67.84 -23.97 62.24
N TRP A 318 -68.59 -22.88 62.16
CA TRP A 318 -68.08 -21.65 61.59
C TRP A 318 -67.50 -20.74 62.66
N SER A 319 -66.49 -19.96 62.31
CA SER A 319 -65.84 -19.04 63.24
C SER A 319 -66.78 -17.98 63.83
N TYR A 320 -67.86 -17.63 63.11
CA TYR A 320 -68.88 -16.68 63.55
C TYR A 320 -69.97 -17.33 64.42
N ASP A 321 -69.95 -18.66 64.58
CA ASP A 321 -70.79 -19.38 65.55
C ASP A 321 -70.09 -19.53 66.92
N LEU A 322 -68.81 -19.15 67.02
CA LEU A 322 -67.96 -19.28 68.21
C LEU A 322 -68.09 -18.09 69.18
#